data_AF-A0A850C4A5-F1
#
_entry.id   AF-A0A850C4A5-F1
#
_cell.length_a   1.000
_cell.length_b   1.000
_cell.length_c   1.000
_cell.angle_alpha   90.00
_cell.angle_beta   90.00
_cell.angle_gamma   90.00
#
_symmetry.space_group_name_H-M   'P 1'
#
loop_
_entity.id
_entity.type
_entity.pdbx_description
1 polymer ?
#
loop_
_entity_poly.entity_id
_entity_poly.type
_entity_poly.pdbx_seq_one_letter_code
_entity_poly.pdbx_strand_id
1 'polypeptide(L)'
;MSPFKLAAAELRRFRGHPIRTLALVAIILIPLVYGGLYLWFAWNPYGKLDQMPVAVVNEDTGASVDVNGETQQINGGDQLVDQLKEDRIFDWRFVSAGKAAQGLKDGDYYMVITVPEDFSTHLASLSGTDPEQATVEFDLNDANGYVAGIMASTVEAELRNQINTAVYVTFATTIFGDLTQLNQGLNDAADGATELADGAATAQTGAADLESGLGDLTTGAQQVADGAAQVSDGVDQAVDVAQPVVQTLADNWTQIQTGASSAADLADRADTDLDTVYATLCTDNPDADADACARLQTFITDADGANTDIQNANDQIQSTSTDTLDQASEDLTTLQTGASDVADGASQVATAAATAESGAGDLADGLTDLHDGASTLASKLAAAAESVPSTNPADDADNAEAYGSPVAVSEQNLNPAETYGRGLAPFFIAIALWVFGLMAYLVLSTVNQRALAGPLRSVPIAVGGWLPGAFLGVLSAIVLYLAVELGLGLNPKDALDTVGLSILVILTFTAMAHLFKLAFGTAGSLLLVVLLMLQLTSAGGLYPVETTPRFFQALHPLLPMSYVVDALRVTISGGETSHVIKALVILAVYLVGALALSSLVVAARRRWKPDSLNEPLQV
;
A
#
# COMPACT_ATOMS: atom_id res chain seq x y z
N MET A 1 48.90 65.50 -26.00
CA MET A 1 47.56 65.44 -25.37
C MET A 1 47.24 63.99 -25.05
N SER A 2 46.74 63.70 -23.85
CA SER A 2 46.33 62.35 -23.48
C SER A 2 44.97 62.01 -24.13
N PRO A 3 44.67 60.71 -24.36
CA PRO A 3 43.36 60.24 -24.82
C PRO A 3 42.20 60.79 -23.98
N PHE A 4 42.39 60.87 -22.66
CA PHE A 4 41.41 61.41 -21.71
C PHE A 4 41.07 62.89 -21.95
N LYS A 5 42.04 63.72 -22.35
CA LYS A 5 41.78 65.14 -22.67
C LYS A 5 40.97 65.28 -23.97
N LEU A 6 41.17 64.39 -24.94
CA LEU A 6 40.36 64.34 -26.17
C LEU A 6 38.93 63.91 -25.85
N ALA A 7 38.77 62.88 -25.03
CA ALA A 7 37.46 62.40 -24.60
C ALA A 7 36.68 63.46 -23.81
N ALA A 8 37.33 64.14 -22.87
CA ALA A 8 36.74 65.23 -22.10
C ALA A 8 36.33 66.41 -22.98
N ALA A 9 37.08 66.70 -24.06
CA ALA A 9 36.72 67.75 -25.00
C ALA A 9 35.43 67.40 -25.78
N GLU A 10 35.25 66.14 -26.16
CA GLU A 10 34.02 65.70 -26.83
C GLU A 10 32.81 65.76 -25.89
N LEU A 11 32.92 65.29 -24.66
CA LEU A 11 31.82 65.38 -23.68
C LEU A 11 31.45 66.83 -23.36
N ARG A 12 32.42 67.76 -23.37
CA ARG A 12 32.15 69.20 -23.18
C ARG A 12 31.32 69.81 -24.32
N ARG A 13 31.31 69.24 -25.54
CA ARG A 13 30.47 69.70 -26.66
C ARG A 13 28.97 69.64 -26.34
N PHE A 14 28.60 68.73 -25.44
CA PHE A 14 27.22 68.50 -25.00
C PHE A 14 26.84 69.29 -23.75
N ARG A 15 27.79 70.03 -23.15
CA ARG A 15 27.55 70.95 -22.03
C ARG A 15 27.07 72.31 -22.55
N GLY A 16 26.09 72.91 -21.87
CA GLY A 16 25.67 74.30 -22.09
C GLY A 16 24.40 74.53 -22.92
N HIS A 17 23.81 73.49 -23.54
CA HIS A 17 22.51 73.59 -24.22
C HIS A 17 21.59 72.44 -23.82
N PRO A 18 20.34 72.68 -23.35
CA PRO A 18 19.48 71.67 -22.74
C PRO A 18 19.22 70.47 -23.67
N ILE A 19 18.98 70.72 -24.96
CA ILE A 19 18.77 69.66 -25.97
C ILE A 19 19.97 68.70 -26.08
N ARG A 20 21.20 69.20 -26.00
CA ARG A 20 22.41 68.36 -26.15
C ARG A 20 22.67 67.52 -24.90
N THR A 21 22.38 68.07 -23.72
CA THR A 21 22.45 67.32 -22.47
C THR A 21 21.35 66.25 -22.39
N LEU A 22 20.14 66.59 -22.85
CA LEU A 22 19.03 65.63 -22.96
C LEU A 22 19.36 64.49 -23.92
N ALA A 23 20.07 64.75 -25.02
CA ALA A 23 20.55 63.71 -25.92
C ALA A 23 21.50 62.71 -25.24
N LEU A 24 22.39 63.16 -24.34
CA LEU A 24 23.26 62.25 -23.58
C LEU A 24 22.48 61.40 -22.57
N VAL A 25 21.52 62.01 -21.87
CA VAL A 25 20.63 61.27 -20.96
C VAL A 25 19.81 60.23 -21.71
N ALA A 26 19.23 60.62 -22.86
CA ALA A 26 18.49 59.71 -23.72
C ALA A 26 19.34 58.51 -24.14
N ILE A 27 20.60 58.72 -24.57
CA ILE A 27 21.52 57.63 -24.94
C ILE A 27 21.79 56.69 -23.77
N ILE A 28 22.01 57.21 -22.55
CA ILE A 28 22.22 56.40 -21.35
C ILE A 28 20.99 55.54 -21.03
N LEU A 29 19.78 56.03 -21.32
CA LEU A 29 18.53 55.33 -21.06
C LEU A 29 18.11 54.36 -22.17
N ILE A 30 18.74 54.39 -23.35
CA ILE A 30 18.38 53.49 -24.48
C ILE A 30 18.37 52.01 -24.08
N PRO A 31 19.40 51.48 -23.38
CA PRO A 31 19.38 50.08 -22.96
C PRO A 31 18.26 49.75 -22.00
N LEU A 32 17.88 50.68 -21.13
CA LEU A 32 16.74 50.51 -20.22
C LEU A 32 15.42 50.44 -21.00
N VAL A 33 15.24 51.32 -21.99
CA VAL A 33 14.03 51.33 -22.83
C VAL A 33 13.94 50.08 -23.69
N TYR A 34 15.06 49.60 -24.25
CA TYR A 34 15.03 48.44 -25.14
C TYR A 34 15.04 47.11 -24.37
N GLY A 35 16.02 46.91 -23.49
CA GLY A 35 16.18 45.67 -22.73
C GLY A 35 15.30 45.60 -21.50
N GLY A 36 15.29 46.67 -20.68
CA GLY A 36 14.54 46.69 -19.43
C GLY A 36 13.02 46.65 -19.62
N LEU A 37 12.47 47.44 -20.55
CA LEU A 37 11.03 47.44 -20.84
C LEU A 37 10.57 46.10 -21.45
N TYR A 38 11.36 45.52 -22.35
CA TYR A 38 11.03 44.21 -22.92
C TYR A 38 11.08 43.12 -21.84
N LEU A 39 12.10 43.13 -20.98
CA LEU A 39 12.18 42.19 -19.85
C LEU A 39 11.03 42.37 -18.88
N TRP A 40 10.59 43.61 -18.62
CA TRP A 40 9.41 43.87 -17.79
C TRP A 40 8.15 43.26 -18.40
N PHE A 41 7.93 43.44 -19.71
CA PHE A 41 6.82 42.82 -20.43
C PHE A 41 6.87 41.28 -20.35
N ALA A 42 8.05 40.69 -20.52
CA ALA A 42 8.23 39.24 -20.52
C ALA A 42 8.58 38.65 -19.14
N TRP A 43 8.42 39.39 -18.03
CA TRP A 43 9.02 38.98 -16.76
C TRP A 43 8.39 37.72 -16.17
N ASN A 44 7.07 37.73 -16.01
CA ASN A 44 6.32 36.63 -15.42
C ASN A 44 4.96 36.40 -16.10
N PRO A 45 4.94 36.00 -17.38
CA PRO A 45 3.70 35.68 -18.08
C PRO A 45 2.94 34.52 -17.43
N TYR A 46 3.65 33.54 -16.83
CA TYR A 46 3.04 32.37 -16.18
C TYR A 46 2.45 32.66 -14.79
N GLY A 47 2.86 33.75 -14.12
CA GLY A 47 2.24 34.16 -12.85
C GLY A 47 0.91 34.89 -13.01
N LYS A 48 0.32 34.88 -14.21
CA LYS A 48 -0.92 35.58 -14.57
C LYS A 48 -1.92 34.69 -15.31
N LEU A 49 -1.81 33.37 -15.14
CA LEU A 49 -2.72 32.40 -15.76
C LEU A 49 -4.16 32.57 -15.28
N ASP A 50 -4.36 33.13 -14.08
CA ASP A 50 -5.67 33.50 -13.51
C ASP A 50 -6.47 34.51 -14.37
N GLN A 51 -5.84 35.10 -15.38
CA GLN A 51 -6.45 36.06 -16.32
C GLN A 51 -6.70 35.45 -17.70
N MET A 52 -6.27 34.22 -17.94
CA MET A 52 -6.42 33.54 -19.23
C MET A 52 -7.78 32.82 -19.26
N PRO A 53 -8.72 33.21 -20.13
CA PRO A 53 -10.04 32.59 -20.20
C PRO A 53 -9.95 31.17 -20.74
N VAL A 54 -10.42 30.22 -19.94
CA VAL A 54 -10.52 28.80 -20.30
C VAL A 54 -11.96 28.35 -20.16
N ALA A 55 -12.56 27.84 -21.23
CA ALA A 55 -13.91 27.32 -21.18
C ALA A 55 -13.92 25.88 -20.63
N VAL A 56 -14.86 25.60 -19.75
CA VAL A 56 -15.10 24.25 -19.21
C VAL A 56 -16.51 23.85 -19.59
N VAL A 57 -16.62 22.68 -20.22
CA VAL A 57 -17.87 22.06 -20.64
C VAL A 57 -17.98 20.75 -19.86
N ASN A 58 -19.09 20.56 -19.16
CA ASN A 58 -19.42 19.31 -18.50
C ASN A 58 -20.62 18.68 -19.20
N GLU A 59 -20.38 17.62 -19.97
CA GLU A 59 -21.44 16.80 -20.59
C GLU A 59 -21.66 15.50 -19.79
N ASP A 60 -20.91 15.25 -18.72
CA ASP A 60 -21.04 14.06 -17.87
C ASP A 60 -22.46 13.90 -17.34
N THR A 61 -22.98 12.68 -17.46
CA THR A 61 -24.36 12.35 -17.06
C THR A 61 -24.45 11.72 -15.68
N GLY A 62 -23.30 11.45 -15.04
CA GLY A 62 -23.22 10.72 -13.78
C GLY A 62 -23.37 9.21 -13.99
N ALA A 63 -22.93 8.43 -13.01
CA ALA A 63 -23.07 6.97 -13.00
C ALA A 63 -23.60 6.49 -11.65
N SER A 64 -24.13 5.28 -11.62
CA SER A 64 -24.56 4.62 -10.38
C SER A 64 -23.80 3.33 -10.22
N VAL A 65 -23.13 3.17 -9.08
CA VAL A 65 -22.38 1.95 -8.72
C VAL A 65 -23.05 1.31 -7.54
N ASP A 66 -23.20 -0.02 -7.59
CA ASP A 66 -23.59 -0.81 -6.44
C ASP A 66 -22.35 -1.13 -5.62
N VAL A 67 -22.21 -0.46 -4.47
CA VAL A 67 -21.14 -0.72 -3.51
C VAL A 67 -21.79 -1.38 -2.30
N ASN A 68 -21.50 -2.66 -2.07
CA ASN A 68 -22.01 -3.41 -0.91
C ASN A 68 -23.54 -3.49 -0.79
N GLY A 69 -24.27 -3.50 -1.91
CA GLY A 69 -25.74 -3.54 -1.92
C GLY A 69 -26.41 -2.17 -1.78
N GLU A 70 -25.64 -1.09 -1.70
CA GLU A 70 -26.12 0.29 -1.73
C GLU A 70 -25.77 0.95 -3.06
N THR A 71 -26.78 1.48 -3.76
CA THR A 71 -26.57 2.26 -4.97
C THR A 71 -26.00 3.63 -4.62
N GLN A 72 -24.70 3.83 -4.87
CA GLN A 72 -24.05 5.12 -4.76
C GLN A 72 -24.03 5.83 -6.12
N GLN A 73 -24.39 7.11 -6.13
CA GLN A 73 -24.25 7.95 -7.31
C GLN A 73 -22.84 8.53 -7.37
N ILE A 74 -22.17 8.37 -8.51
CA ILE A 74 -20.89 8.98 -8.83
C ILE A 74 -21.15 10.08 -9.85
N ASN A 75 -20.91 11.33 -9.45
CA ASN A 75 -21.02 12.51 -10.30
C ASN A 75 -19.63 13.14 -10.46
N GLY A 76 -18.70 12.40 -11.07
CA GLY A 76 -17.30 12.77 -11.21
C GLY A 76 -17.09 14.05 -12.00
N GLY A 77 -17.90 14.31 -13.03
CA GLY A 77 -17.81 15.55 -13.80
C GLY A 77 -18.17 16.79 -12.97
N ASP A 78 -19.22 16.70 -12.16
CA ASP A 78 -19.61 17.80 -11.25
C ASP A 78 -18.56 18.05 -10.17
N GLN A 79 -17.97 16.98 -9.62
CA GLN A 79 -16.88 17.08 -8.64
C GLN A 79 -15.64 17.74 -9.24
N LEU A 80 -15.24 17.36 -10.46
CA LEU A 80 -14.14 17.99 -11.18
C LEU A 80 -14.43 19.49 -11.43
N VAL A 81 -15.65 19.82 -11.85
CA VAL A 81 -16.09 21.21 -12.06
C VAL A 81 -16.03 22.03 -10.76
N ASP A 82 -16.43 21.47 -9.63
CA ASP A 82 -16.36 22.15 -8.34
C ASP A 82 -14.92 22.35 -7.86
N GLN A 83 -14.04 21.36 -8.03
CA GLN A 83 -12.61 21.49 -7.74
C GLN A 83 -11.97 22.61 -8.57
N LEU A 84 -12.26 22.66 -9.87
CA LEU A 84 -11.75 23.72 -10.75
C LEU A 84 -12.16 25.13 -10.29
N LYS A 85 -13.37 25.29 -9.72
CA LYS A 85 -13.82 26.58 -9.18
C LYS A 85 -13.01 27.02 -7.96
N GLU A 86 -12.49 26.08 -7.17
CA GLU A 86 -11.71 26.37 -5.97
C GLU A 86 -10.26 26.77 -6.28
N ASP A 87 -9.57 26.02 -7.16
CA ASP A 87 -8.12 26.17 -7.36
C ASP A 87 -7.70 27.41 -8.16
N ARG A 88 -8.64 28.10 -8.84
CA ARG A 88 -8.47 29.40 -9.55
C ARG A 88 -7.14 29.57 -10.31
N ILE A 89 -6.66 28.51 -10.93
CA ILE A 89 -5.43 28.52 -11.74
C ILE A 89 -5.65 29.36 -13.02
N PHE A 90 -6.85 29.28 -13.59
CA PHE A 90 -7.30 30.00 -14.79
C PHE A 90 -8.54 30.85 -14.52
N ASP A 91 -8.87 31.75 -15.45
CA ASP A 91 -10.19 32.38 -15.51
C ASP A 91 -11.19 31.38 -16.09
N TRP A 92 -11.66 30.46 -15.24
CA TRP A 92 -12.58 29.40 -15.63
C TRP A 92 -13.95 29.94 -16.08
N ARG A 93 -14.39 29.50 -17.27
CA ARG A 93 -15.65 29.88 -17.89
C ARG A 93 -16.49 28.64 -18.16
N PHE A 94 -17.34 28.28 -17.20
CA PHE A 94 -18.29 27.18 -17.34
C PHE A 94 -19.39 27.57 -18.33
N VAL A 95 -19.44 26.92 -19.49
CA VAL A 95 -20.33 27.24 -20.61
C VAL A 95 -20.79 25.97 -21.33
N SER A 96 -21.81 26.07 -22.18
CA SER A 96 -22.25 24.94 -23.01
C SER A 96 -21.24 24.63 -24.14
N ALA A 97 -21.21 23.38 -24.61
CA ALA A 97 -20.36 22.95 -25.72
C ALA A 97 -20.40 23.89 -26.94
N GLY A 98 -21.60 24.30 -27.37
CA GLY A 98 -21.76 25.21 -28.50
C GLY A 98 -21.15 26.60 -28.27
N LYS A 99 -21.22 27.13 -27.04
CA LYS A 99 -20.61 28.41 -26.69
C LYS A 99 -19.10 28.28 -26.52
N ALA A 100 -18.62 27.17 -25.96
CA ALA A 100 -17.20 26.88 -25.86
C ALA A 100 -16.54 26.79 -27.23
N ALA A 101 -17.11 26.01 -28.15
CA ALA A 101 -16.62 25.85 -29.52
C ALA A 101 -16.62 27.17 -30.30
N GLN A 102 -17.68 27.97 -30.18
CA GLN A 102 -17.75 29.29 -30.81
C GLN A 102 -16.74 30.27 -30.19
N GLY A 103 -16.62 30.30 -28.86
CA GLY A 103 -15.66 31.16 -28.17
C GLY A 103 -14.20 30.77 -28.45
N LEU A 104 -13.90 29.49 -28.60
CA LEU A 104 -12.59 29.01 -29.06
C LEU A 104 -12.32 29.38 -30.53
N LYS A 105 -13.36 29.46 -31.37
CA LYS A 105 -13.20 29.91 -32.75
C LYS A 105 -13.01 31.42 -32.86
N ASP A 106 -13.72 32.18 -32.04
CA ASP A 106 -13.75 33.65 -32.07
C ASP A 106 -12.60 34.29 -31.27
N GLY A 107 -11.90 33.51 -30.43
CA GLY A 107 -10.79 33.99 -29.60
C GLY A 107 -11.19 34.48 -28.22
N ASP A 108 -12.43 34.24 -27.81
CA ASP A 108 -12.91 34.51 -26.46
C ASP A 108 -12.32 33.54 -25.42
N TYR A 109 -11.97 32.32 -25.85
CA TYR A 109 -11.31 31.29 -25.04
C TYR A 109 -10.03 30.82 -25.72
N TYR A 110 -8.99 30.58 -24.92
CA TYR A 110 -7.73 30.03 -25.43
C TYR A 110 -7.68 28.50 -25.42
N MET A 111 -8.51 27.87 -24.59
CA MET A 111 -8.64 26.43 -24.41
C MET A 111 -10.08 26.11 -24.03
N VAL A 112 -10.56 24.96 -24.50
CA VAL A 112 -11.78 24.33 -24.01
C VAL A 112 -11.41 22.99 -23.37
N ILE A 113 -11.94 22.75 -22.18
CA ILE A 113 -11.86 21.47 -21.48
C ILE A 113 -13.26 20.87 -21.48
N THR A 114 -13.41 19.67 -22.05
CA THR A 114 -14.68 18.97 -22.12
C THR A 114 -14.62 17.69 -21.30
N VAL A 115 -15.51 17.58 -20.32
CA VAL A 115 -15.78 16.33 -19.58
C VAL A 115 -16.84 15.56 -20.38
N PRO A 116 -16.51 14.40 -20.97
CA PRO A 116 -17.42 13.63 -21.82
C PRO A 116 -18.61 13.02 -21.04
N GLU A 117 -19.66 12.62 -21.76
CA GLU A 117 -20.89 12.03 -21.19
C GLU A 117 -20.64 10.75 -20.37
N ASP A 118 -19.60 9.99 -20.72
CA ASP A 118 -19.22 8.70 -20.13
C ASP A 118 -18.18 8.82 -19.00
N PHE A 119 -17.76 10.03 -18.63
CA PHE A 119 -16.71 10.25 -17.64
C PHE A 119 -16.99 9.54 -16.31
N SER A 120 -18.15 9.78 -15.69
CA SER A 120 -18.55 9.09 -14.47
C SER A 120 -18.76 7.59 -14.66
N THR A 121 -19.15 7.15 -15.86
CA THR A 121 -19.34 5.72 -16.18
C THR A 121 -18.01 4.99 -16.23
N HIS A 122 -16.99 5.58 -16.84
CA HIS A 122 -15.63 5.05 -16.82
C HIS A 122 -15.05 5.06 -15.40
N LEU A 123 -15.27 6.12 -14.61
CA LEU A 123 -14.89 6.13 -13.20
C LEU A 123 -15.57 5.03 -12.38
N ALA A 124 -16.87 4.81 -12.63
CA ALA A 124 -17.64 3.73 -12.02
C ALA A 124 -17.14 2.34 -12.43
N SER A 125 -16.73 2.17 -13.70
CA SER A 125 -16.25 0.90 -14.26
C SER A 125 -14.99 0.38 -13.57
N LEU A 126 -14.23 1.27 -12.91
CA LEU A 126 -13.06 0.88 -12.13
C LEU A 126 -13.44 -0.10 -11.02
N SER A 127 -14.62 -0.01 -10.44
CA SER A 127 -15.10 -0.99 -9.44
C SER A 127 -15.55 -2.34 -10.05
N GLY A 128 -15.65 -2.43 -11.37
CA GLY A 128 -16.14 -3.60 -12.11
C GLY A 128 -15.04 -4.52 -12.64
N THR A 129 -15.46 -5.54 -13.40
CA THR A 129 -14.55 -6.55 -13.97
C THR A 129 -13.86 -6.13 -15.26
N ASP A 130 -14.25 -5.00 -15.84
CA ASP A 130 -13.70 -4.44 -17.08
C ASP A 130 -13.45 -2.94 -16.89
N PRO A 131 -12.32 -2.55 -16.26
CA PRO A 131 -12.05 -1.16 -15.91
C PRO A 131 -11.65 -0.35 -17.15
N GLU A 132 -12.37 0.74 -17.40
CA GLU A 132 -12.11 1.71 -18.46
C GLU A 132 -11.55 3.02 -17.90
N GLN A 133 -10.68 3.67 -18.67
CA GLN A 133 -10.03 4.92 -18.24
C GLN A 133 -10.93 6.12 -18.53
N ALA A 134 -11.27 6.90 -17.51
CA ALA A 134 -11.94 8.18 -17.69
C ALA A 134 -11.00 9.19 -18.36
N THR A 135 -11.50 9.93 -19.35
CA THR A 135 -10.74 10.90 -20.14
C THR A 135 -11.40 12.28 -20.08
N VAL A 136 -10.58 13.32 -20.25
CA VAL A 136 -11.04 14.70 -20.43
C VAL A 136 -10.44 15.20 -21.75
N GLU A 137 -11.26 15.83 -22.57
CA GLU A 137 -10.85 16.33 -23.88
C GLU A 137 -10.39 17.78 -23.80
N PHE A 138 -9.34 18.11 -24.55
CA PHE A 138 -8.78 19.45 -24.62
C PHE A 138 -8.78 19.93 -26.07
N ASP A 139 -9.51 21.01 -26.34
CA ASP A 139 -9.49 21.69 -27.64
C ASP A 139 -8.72 23.00 -27.58
N LEU A 140 -7.86 23.20 -28.57
CA LEU A 140 -7.00 24.36 -28.73
C LEU A 140 -7.16 24.97 -30.12
N ASN A 141 -6.94 26.28 -30.20
CA ASN A 141 -6.89 26.99 -31.47
C ASN A 141 -5.68 27.93 -31.49
N ASP A 142 -4.59 27.46 -32.10
CA ASP A 142 -3.33 28.20 -32.20
C ASP A 142 -3.46 29.56 -32.90
N ALA A 143 -4.54 29.78 -33.68
CA ALA A 143 -4.83 31.08 -34.28
C ALA A 143 -5.12 32.17 -33.24
N ASN A 144 -5.63 31.81 -32.06
CA ASN A 144 -5.88 32.74 -30.96
C ASN A 144 -4.61 33.01 -30.13
N GLY A 145 -3.61 32.13 -30.23
CA GLY A 145 -2.32 32.31 -29.58
C GLY A 145 -1.54 31.00 -29.44
N TYR A 146 -0.53 30.80 -30.28
CA TYR A 146 0.34 29.62 -30.22
C TYR A 146 1.01 29.38 -28.86
N VAL A 147 1.40 30.45 -28.16
CA VAL A 147 2.01 30.34 -26.82
C VAL A 147 0.99 29.83 -25.79
N ALA A 148 -0.30 30.16 -25.95
CA ALA A 148 -1.37 29.62 -25.12
C ALA A 148 -1.54 28.10 -25.36
N GLY A 149 -1.38 27.62 -26.59
CA GLY A 149 -1.33 26.19 -26.91
C GLY A 149 -0.15 25.45 -26.29
N ILE A 150 1.04 26.08 -26.22
CA ILE A 150 2.18 25.48 -25.50
C ILE A 150 1.90 25.43 -24.00
N MET A 151 1.36 26.49 -23.41
CA MET A 151 1.00 26.53 -21.99
C MET A 151 -0.05 25.48 -21.63
N ALA A 152 -1.03 25.29 -22.51
CA ALA A 152 -2.06 24.27 -22.37
C ALA A 152 -1.51 22.85 -22.17
N SER A 153 -0.46 22.48 -22.89
CA SER A 153 0.16 21.15 -22.74
C SER A 153 0.82 20.90 -21.37
N THR A 154 1.29 21.96 -20.71
CA THR A 154 1.82 21.86 -19.34
C THR A 154 0.69 21.70 -18.32
N VAL A 155 -0.45 22.34 -18.57
CA VAL A 155 -1.67 22.23 -17.75
C VAL A 155 -2.33 20.87 -17.90
N GLU A 156 -2.34 20.31 -19.11
CA GLU A 156 -2.82 18.94 -19.37
C GLU A 156 -2.07 17.92 -18.50
N ALA A 157 -0.74 18.07 -18.38
CA ALA A 157 0.07 17.19 -17.53
C ALA A 157 -0.27 17.32 -16.04
N GLU A 158 -0.49 18.54 -15.55
CA GLU A 158 -0.86 18.80 -14.15
C GLU A 158 -2.29 18.31 -13.83
N LEU A 159 -3.25 18.59 -14.72
CA LEU A 159 -4.65 18.17 -14.56
C LEU A 159 -4.77 16.64 -14.65
N ARG A 160 -4.01 16.01 -15.54
CA ARG A 160 -3.89 14.54 -15.60
C ARG A 160 -3.37 13.99 -14.27
N ASN A 161 -2.40 14.64 -13.64
CA ASN A 161 -1.85 14.20 -12.36
C ASN A 161 -2.90 14.28 -11.23
N GLN A 162 -3.64 15.39 -11.14
CA GLN A 162 -4.69 15.58 -10.13
C GLN A 162 -5.88 14.63 -10.31
N ILE A 163 -6.32 14.40 -11.55
CA ILE A 163 -7.40 13.46 -11.87
C ILE A 163 -6.97 12.03 -11.53
N ASN A 164 -5.73 11.65 -11.87
CA ASN A 164 -5.20 10.34 -11.55
C ASN A 164 -5.23 10.10 -10.02
N THR A 165 -4.69 11.02 -9.21
CA THR A 165 -4.65 10.83 -7.74
C THR A 165 -6.04 10.67 -7.12
N ALA A 166 -7.02 11.49 -7.50
CA ALA A 166 -8.37 11.42 -6.93
C ALA A 166 -9.11 10.11 -7.30
N VAL A 167 -8.95 9.66 -8.54
CA VAL A 167 -9.61 8.46 -9.08
C VAL A 167 -8.97 7.17 -8.55
N TYR A 168 -7.65 7.16 -8.39
CA TYR A 168 -6.93 6.01 -7.84
C TYR A 168 -7.22 5.82 -6.36
N VAL A 169 -7.37 6.89 -5.57
CA VAL A 169 -7.75 6.78 -4.15
C VAL A 169 -9.12 6.10 -4.00
N THR A 170 -10.12 6.45 -4.82
CA THR A 170 -11.45 5.82 -4.77
C THR A 170 -11.39 4.33 -5.16
N PHE A 171 -10.70 3.98 -6.25
CA PHE A 171 -10.52 2.60 -6.69
C PHE A 171 -9.75 1.75 -5.66
N ALA A 172 -8.72 2.34 -5.06
CA ALA A 172 -7.96 1.75 -3.97
C ALA A 172 -8.83 1.49 -2.74
N THR A 173 -9.69 2.43 -2.37
CA THR A 173 -10.58 2.24 -1.20
C THR A 173 -11.51 1.04 -1.39
N THR A 174 -11.97 0.76 -2.62
CA THR A 174 -12.79 -0.40 -2.95
C THR A 174 -11.98 -1.71 -2.88
N ILE A 175 -10.84 -1.80 -3.58
CA ILE A 175 -10.02 -3.03 -3.59
C ILE A 175 -9.39 -3.31 -2.23
N PHE A 176 -8.85 -2.28 -1.57
CA PHE A 176 -8.22 -2.45 -0.26
C PHE A 176 -9.27 -2.62 0.84
N GLY A 177 -10.48 -2.06 0.70
CA GLY A 177 -11.62 -2.36 1.58
C GLY A 177 -11.99 -3.85 1.56
N ASP A 178 -12.02 -4.47 0.37
CA ASP A 178 -12.27 -5.91 0.21
C ASP A 178 -11.13 -6.76 0.83
N LEU A 179 -9.89 -6.27 0.80
CA LEU A 179 -8.75 -6.93 1.44
C LEU A 179 -8.81 -6.85 2.98
N THR A 180 -9.32 -5.76 3.55
CA THR A 180 -9.60 -5.70 5.00
C THR A 180 -10.63 -6.75 5.39
N GLN A 181 -11.71 -6.88 4.62
CA GLN A 181 -12.76 -7.87 4.89
C GLN A 181 -12.25 -9.30 4.72
N LEU A 182 -11.38 -9.55 3.74
CA LEU A 182 -10.69 -10.83 3.58
C LEU A 182 -9.77 -11.14 4.77
N ASN A 183 -8.96 -10.18 5.22
CA ASN A 183 -8.08 -10.35 6.38
C ASN A 183 -8.90 -10.69 7.64
N GLN A 184 -9.99 -9.97 7.87
CA GLN A 184 -10.91 -10.26 8.97
C GLN A 184 -11.51 -11.67 8.86
N GLY A 185 -12.03 -12.05 7.67
CA GLY A 185 -12.57 -13.39 7.45
C GLY A 185 -11.54 -14.52 7.62
N LEU A 186 -10.27 -14.29 7.29
CA LEU A 186 -9.17 -15.23 7.53
C LEU A 186 -8.86 -15.38 9.03
N ASN A 187 -8.86 -14.28 9.79
CA ASN A 187 -8.69 -14.33 11.24
C ASN A 187 -9.87 -15.04 11.92
N ASP A 188 -11.11 -14.71 11.55
CA ASP A 188 -12.31 -15.37 12.09
C ASP A 188 -12.29 -16.89 11.82
N ALA A 189 -11.82 -17.29 10.63
CA ALA A 189 -11.66 -18.69 10.29
C ALA A 189 -10.52 -19.37 11.06
N ALA A 190 -9.41 -18.66 11.33
CA ALA A 190 -8.31 -19.17 12.14
C ALA A 190 -8.74 -19.37 13.61
N ASP A 191 -9.50 -18.42 14.15
CA ASP A 191 -10.08 -18.50 15.50
C ASP A 191 -11.06 -19.68 15.59
N GLY A 192 -11.97 -19.82 14.62
CA GLY A 192 -12.89 -20.97 14.56
C GLY A 192 -12.19 -22.33 14.44
N ALA A 193 -11.08 -22.41 13.71
CA ALA A 193 -10.25 -23.61 13.64
C ALA A 193 -9.53 -23.89 14.98
N THR A 194 -9.15 -22.85 15.72
CA THR A 194 -8.59 -22.99 17.08
C THR A 194 -9.64 -23.52 18.05
N GLU A 195 -10.86 -22.98 18.04
CA GLU A 195 -11.97 -23.48 18.87
C GLU A 195 -12.28 -24.96 18.56
N LEU A 196 -12.24 -25.36 17.28
CA LEU A 196 -12.40 -26.76 16.90
C LEU A 196 -11.29 -27.66 17.46
N ALA A 197 -10.03 -27.19 17.42
CA ALA A 197 -8.90 -27.91 17.99
C ALA A 197 -9.06 -28.08 19.51
N ASP A 198 -9.43 -27.02 20.23
CA ASP A 198 -9.64 -27.06 21.68
C ASP A 198 -10.81 -27.97 22.07
N GLY A 199 -11.90 -27.95 21.30
CA GLY A 199 -13.03 -28.85 21.44
C GLY A 199 -12.63 -30.31 21.22
N ALA A 200 -11.82 -30.59 20.20
CA ALA A 200 -11.30 -31.93 19.93
C ALA A 200 -10.39 -32.44 21.08
N ALA A 201 -9.53 -31.58 21.64
CA ALA A 201 -8.69 -31.94 22.79
C ALA A 201 -9.51 -32.25 24.06
N THR A 202 -10.60 -31.50 24.28
CA THR A 202 -11.54 -31.77 25.37
C THR A 202 -12.23 -33.11 25.18
N ALA A 203 -12.72 -33.39 23.96
CA ALA A 203 -13.35 -34.66 23.63
C ALA A 203 -12.37 -35.84 23.73
N GLN A 204 -11.11 -35.65 23.31
CA GLN A 204 -10.04 -36.64 23.42
C GLN A 204 -9.82 -37.04 24.87
N THR A 205 -9.77 -36.06 25.79
CA THR A 205 -9.67 -36.31 27.24
C THR A 205 -10.85 -37.15 27.73
N GLY A 206 -12.07 -36.81 27.31
CA GLY A 206 -13.26 -37.59 27.67
C GLY A 206 -13.29 -39.02 27.09
N ALA A 207 -12.74 -39.21 25.89
CA ALA A 207 -12.59 -40.53 25.28
C ALA A 207 -11.57 -41.40 26.04
N ALA A 208 -10.45 -40.82 26.47
CA ALA A 208 -9.46 -41.49 27.31
C ALA A 208 -10.01 -41.84 28.71
N ASP A 209 -10.81 -40.95 29.32
CA ASP A 209 -11.49 -41.24 30.58
C ASP A 209 -12.50 -42.40 30.42
N LEU A 210 -13.23 -42.43 29.30
CA LEU A 210 -14.16 -43.50 28.98
C LEU A 210 -13.43 -44.83 28.76
N GLU A 211 -12.33 -44.83 28.01
CA GLU A 211 -11.45 -46.00 27.82
C GLU A 211 -11.00 -46.55 29.18
N SER A 212 -10.46 -45.68 30.06
CA SER A 212 -10.04 -46.08 31.40
C SER A 212 -11.19 -46.67 32.23
N GLY A 213 -12.37 -46.05 32.21
CA GLY A 213 -13.53 -46.54 32.95
C GLY A 213 -14.07 -47.87 32.41
N LEU A 214 -13.94 -48.12 31.11
CA LEU A 214 -14.29 -49.41 30.49
C LEU A 214 -13.26 -50.49 30.85
N GLY A 215 -11.98 -50.15 30.94
CA GLY A 215 -10.95 -51.06 31.46
C GLY A 215 -11.21 -51.49 32.91
N ASP A 216 -11.64 -50.56 33.76
CA ASP A 216 -12.08 -50.84 35.14
C ASP A 216 -13.31 -51.76 35.16
N LEU A 217 -14.30 -51.51 34.29
CA LEU A 217 -15.50 -52.34 34.18
C LEU A 217 -15.15 -53.76 33.70
N THR A 218 -14.28 -53.89 32.70
CA THR A 218 -13.76 -55.19 32.20
C THR A 218 -13.13 -55.97 33.34
N THR A 219 -12.24 -55.32 34.11
CA THR A 219 -11.55 -55.93 35.26
C THR A 219 -12.54 -56.36 36.35
N GLY A 220 -13.50 -55.50 36.71
CA GLY A 220 -14.52 -55.80 37.71
C GLY A 220 -15.45 -56.93 37.29
N ALA A 221 -15.85 -56.96 36.01
CA ALA A 221 -16.69 -58.03 35.47
C ALA A 221 -15.95 -59.39 35.45
N GLN A 222 -14.64 -59.40 35.14
CA GLN A 222 -13.82 -60.61 35.27
C GLN A 222 -13.73 -61.09 36.72
N GLN A 223 -13.56 -60.20 37.69
CA GLN A 223 -13.56 -60.58 39.11
C GLN A 223 -14.88 -61.19 39.57
N VAL A 224 -16.03 -60.66 39.08
CA VAL A 224 -17.35 -61.25 39.34
C VAL A 224 -17.48 -62.62 38.68
N ALA A 225 -17.02 -62.76 37.43
CA ALA A 225 -17.03 -64.04 36.72
C ALA A 225 -16.22 -65.10 37.46
N ASP A 226 -14.98 -64.78 37.85
CA ASP A 226 -14.08 -65.66 38.60
C ASP A 226 -14.68 -66.04 39.97
N GLY A 227 -15.26 -65.07 40.69
CA GLY A 227 -15.90 -65.31 41.98
C GLY A 227 -17.16 -66.19 41.87
N ALA A 228 -17.97 -65.98 40.83
CA ALA A 228 -19.14 -66.80 40.56
C ALA A 228 -18.76 -68.23 40.15
N ALA A 229 -17.70 -68.39 39.34
CA ALA A 229 -17.13 -69.69 39.02
C ALA A 229 -16.61 -70.41 40.27
N GLN A 230 -15.92 -69.70 41.17
CA GLN A 230 -15.47 -70.26 42.45
C GLN A 230 -16.63 -70.72 43.35
N VAL A 231 -17.75 -69.97 43.36
CA VAL A 231 -18.97 -70.39 44.06
C VAL A 231 -19.56 -71.63 43.40
N SER A 232 -19.66 -71.67 42.07
CA SER A 232 -20.13 -72.84 41.32
C SER A 232 -19.30 -74.08 41.64
N ASP A 233 -17.97 -73.98 41.58
CA ASP A 233 -17.03 -75.07 41.91
C ASP A 233 -17.20 -75.54 43.37
N GLY A 234 -17.42 -74.61 44.30
CA GLY A 234 -17.65 -74.92 45.71
C GLY A 234 -19.00 -75.62 45.94
N VAL A 235 -20.04 -75.24 45.19
CA VAL A 235 -21.35 -75.90 45.21
C VAL A 235 -21.23 -77.30 44.60
N ASP A 236 -20.51 -77.48 43.51
CA ASP A 236 -20.23 -78.78 42.90
C ASP A 236 -19.54 -79.71 43.90
N GLN A 237 -18.51 -79.21 44.58
CA GLN A 237 -17.82 -79.98 45.61
C GLN A 237 -18.75 -80.35 46.78
N ALA A 238 -19.68 -79.47 47.15
CA ALA A 238 -20.67 -79.75 48.19
C ALA A 238 -21.70 -80.80 47.73
N VAL A 239 -22.16 -80.72 46.48
CA VAL A 239 -23.06 -81.71 45.86
C VAL A 239 -22.38 -83.07 45.78
N ASP A 240 -21.14 -83.16 45.28
CA ASP A 240 -20.37 -84.40 45.18
C ASP A 240 -20.20 -85.12 46.53
N VAL A 241 -20.09 -84.35 47.63
CA VAL A 241 -19.98 -84.89 48.99
C VAL A 241 -21.36 -85.24 49.57
N ALA A 242 -22.36 -84.38 49.37
CA ALA A 242 -23.67 -84.54 49.99
C ALA A 242 -24.52 -85.61 49.29
N GLN A 243 -24.52 -85.67 47.97
CA GLN A 243 -25.40 -86.53 47.18
C GLN A 243 -25.21 -88.03 47.47
N PRO A 244 -23.98 -88.58 47.59
CA PRO A 244 -23.80 -90.00 47.94
C PRO A 244 -24.29 -90.33 49.35
N VAL A 245 -24.12 -89.40 50.30
CA VAL A 245 -24.57 -89.54 51.69
C VAL A 245 -26.09 -89.55 51.74
N VAL A 246 -26.73 -88.60 51.05
CA VAL A 246 -28.18 -88.49 50.95
C VAL A 246 -28.79 -89.72 50.28
N GLN A 247 -28.22 -90.19 49.17
CA GLN A 247 -28.68 -91.40 48.49
C GLN A 247 -28.58 -92.64 49.39
N THR A 248 -27.47 -92.79 50.12
CA THR A 248 -27.29 -93.90 51.06
C THR A 248 -28.29 -93.85 52.22
N LEU A 249 -28.60 -92.65 52.72
CA LEU A 249 -29.62 -92.46 53.76
C LEU A 249 -31.01 -92.78 53.24
N ALA A 250 -31.38 -92.30 52.05
CA ALA A 250 -32.66 -92.56 51.41
C ALA A 250 -32.88 -94.07 51.12
N ASP A 251 -31.87 -94.75 50.56
CA ASP A 251 -31.93 -96.18 50.25
C ASP A 251 -32.12 -97.04 51.51
N ASN A 252 -31.50 -96.65 52.63
CA ASN A 252 -31.63 -97.34 53.91
C ASN A 252 -32.91 -96.96 54.68
N TRP A 253 -33.48 -95.77 54.43
CA TRP A 253 -34.70 -95.30 55.09
C TRP A 253 -35.89 -96.21 54.82
N THR A 254 -36.02 -96.69 53.58
CA THR A 254 -37.07 -97.64 53.18
C THR A 254 -36.99 -98.95 53.99
N GLN A 255 -35.78 -99.42 54.31
CA GLN A 255 -35.60 -100.61 55.17
C GLN A 255 -35.99 -100.34 56.62
N ILE A 256 -35.69 -99.14 57.13
CA ILE A 256 -36.09 -98.71 58.48
C ILE A 256 -37.62 -98.60 58.60
N GLN A 257 -38.29 -98.00 57.61
CA GLN A 257 -39.76 -97.94 57.55
C GLN A 257 -40.40 -99.34 57.48
N THR A 258 -39.81 -100.26 56.71
CA THR A 258 -40.28 -101.65 56.61
C THR A 258 -40.06 -102.43 57.91
N GLY A 259 -38.93 -102.21 58.59
CA GLY A 259 -38.64 -102.82 59.89
C GLY A 259 -39.54 -102.30 61.01
N ALA A 260 -39.80 -100.99 61.05
CA ALA A 260 -40.69 -100.36 62.02
C ALA A 260 -42.15 -100.82 61.89
N SER A 261 -42.67 -100.90 60.66
CA SER A 261 -44.02 -101.43 60.40
C SER A 261 -44.14 -102.90 60.78
N SER A 262 -43.12 -103.71 60.45
CA SER A 262 -43.08 -105.12 60.85
C SER A 262 -43.04 -105.30 62.38
N ALA A 263 -42.38 -104.38 63.10
CA ALA A 263 -42.31 -104.38 64.56
C ALA A 263 -43.63 -103.94 65.22
N ALA A 264 -44.29 -102.91 64.67
CA ALA A 264 -45.63 -102.49 65.09
C ALA A 264 -46.66 -103.60 64.87
N ASP A 265 -46.66 -104.23 63.68
CA ASP A 265 -47.53 -105.38 63.38
C ASP A 265 -47.30 -106.56 64.33
N LEU A 266 -46.06 -106.78 64.76
CA LEU A 266 -45.72 -107.84 65.72
C LEU A 266 -46.18 -107.48 67.13
N ALA A 267 -46.03 -106.23 67.54
CA ALA A 267 -46.49 -105.73 68.83
C ALA A 267 -48.01 -105.81 68.95
N ASP A 268 -48.77 -105.39 67.91
CA ASP A 268 -50.23 -105.52 67.86
C ASP A 268 -50.72 -106.96 67.94
N ARG A 269 -50.03 -107.88 67.26
CA ARG A 269 -50.36 -109.31 67.35
C ARG A 269 -50.10 -109.86 68.75
N ALA A 270 -48.97 -109.49 69.36
CA ALA A 270 -48.62 -109.94 70.71
C ALA A 270 -49.60 -109.40 71.76
N ASP A 271 -49.99 -108.13 71.63
CA ASP A 271 -51.03 -107.45 72.42
C ASP A 271 -52.37 -108.18 72.34
N THR A 272 -52.86 -108.42 71.12
CA THR A 272 -54.10 -109.18 70.86
C THR A 272 -54.06 -110.61 71.41
N ASP A 273 -52.92 -111.29 71.24
CA ASP A 273 -52.71 -112.66 71.75
C ASP A 273 -52.71 -112.68 73.29
N LEU A 274 -52.08 -111.69 73.95
CA LEU A 274 -52.06 -111.56 75.40
C LEU A 274 -53.46 -111.29 75.98
N ASP A 275 -54.23 -110.41 75.35
CA ASP A 275 -55.64 -110.18 75.68
C ASP A 275 -56.48 -111.44 75.55
N THR A 276 -56.26 -112.23 74.48
CA THR A 276 -56.95 -113.50 74.26
C THR A 276 -56.59 -114.53 75.35
N VAL A 277 -55.32 -114.60 75.73
CA VAL A 277 -54.85 -115.46 76.83
C VAL A 277 -55.47 -115.03 78.17
N TYR A 278 -55.58 -113.72 78.42
CA TYR A 278 -56.23 -113.18 79.62
C TYR A 278 -57.72 -113.50 79.69
N ALA A 279 -58.44 -113.28 78.59
CA ALA A 279 -59.86 -113.62 78.50
C ALA A 279 -60.08 -115.12 78.82
N THR A 280 -59.27 -115.99 78.22
CA THR A 280 -59.36 -117.45 78.41
C THR A 280 -59.04 -117.90 79.84
N LEU A 281 -57.97 -117.38 80.44
CA LEU A 281 -57.47 -117.84 81.74
C LEU A 281 -58.17 -117.20 82.94
N CYS A 282 -58.62 -115.94 82.81
CA CYS A 282 -59.06 -115.12 83.93
C CYS A 282 -60.51 -114.65 83.83
N THR A 283 -61.05 -114.44 82.62
CA THR A 283 -62.43 -113.96 82.44
C THR A 283 -63.41 -115.13 82.27
N ASP A 284 -63.05 -116.11 81.45
CA ASP A 284 -63.91 -117.25 81.07
C ASP A 284 -63.76 -118.48 81.98
N ASN A 285 -62.83 -118.45 82.95
CA ASN A 285 -62.55 -119.56 83.87
C ASN A 285 -63.07 -119.29 85.30
N PRO A 286 -64.08 -120.03 85.79
CA PRO A 286 -64.68 -119.80 87.09
C PRO A 286 -63.81 -120.18 88.30
N ASP A 287 -62.70 -120.92 88.11
CA ASP A 287 -61.75 -121.33 89.16
C ASP A 287 -60.43 -120.52 89.14
N ALA A 288 -60.40 -119.38 88.46
CA ALA A 288 -59.18 -118.59 88.27
C ALA A 288 -58.63 -117.98 89.59
N ASP A 289 -57.32 -118.01 89.77
CA ASP A 289 -56.62 -117.40 90.91
C ASP A 289 -56.53 -115.88 90.73
N ALA A 290 -57.13 -115.13 91.67
CA ALA A 290 -57.25 -113.69 91.59
C ALA A 290 -55.89 -112.95 91.61
N ASP A 291 -54.89 -113.47 92.33
CA ASP A 291 -53.54 -112.86 92.40
C ASP A 291 -52.75 -113.13 91.12
N ALA A 292 -52.89 -114.32 90.53
CA ALA A 292 -52.30 -114.65 89.24
C ALA A 292 -52.89 -113.78 88.11
N CYS A 293 -54.21 -113.56 88.12
CA CYS A 293 -54.89 -112.72 87.15
C CYS A 293 -54.56 -111.23 87.32
N ALA A 294 -54.42 -110.73 88.56
CA ALA A 294 -53.98 -109.36 88.79
C ALA A 294 -52.56 -109.11 88.24
N ARG A 295 -51.64 -110.06 88.42
CA ARG A 295 -50.27 -109.98 87.87
C ARG A 295 -50.25 -110.05 86.35
N LEU A 296 -51.11 -110.87 85.74
CA LEU A 296 -51.23 -110.96 84.29
C LEU A 296 -51.85 -109.67 83.71
N GLN A 297 -52.82 -109.06 84.37
CA GLN A 297 -53.38 -107.76 83.99
C GLN A 297 -52.33 -106.65 84.06
N THR A 298 -51.48 -106.61 85.09
CA THR A 298 -50.34 -105.68 85.13
C THR A 298 -49.41 -105.89 83.93
N PHE A 299 -49.10 -107.15 83.61
CA PHE A 299 -48.23 -107.46 82.46
C PHE A 299 -48.85 -107.04 81.12
N ILE A 300 -50.16 -107.18 80.96
CA ILE A 300 -50.90 -106.70 79.79
C ILE A 300 -50.86 -105.19 79.72
N THR A 301 -51.14 -104.49 80.82
CA THR A 301 -51.07 -103.01 80.85
C THR A 301 -49.69 -102.49 80.46
N ASP A 302 -48.63 -103.16 80.92
CA ASP A 302 -47.25 -102.84 80.53
C ASP A 302 -46.97 -103.17 79.05
N ALA A 303 -47.57 -104.24 78.51
CA ALA A 303 -47.48 -104.62 77.10
C ALA A 303 -48.26 -103.65 76.19
N ASP A 304 -49.47 -103.21 76.57
CA ASP A 304 -50.26 -102.20 75.87
C ASP A 304 -49.51 -100.87 75.79
N GLY A 305 -48.85 -100.49 76.89
CA GLY A 305 -47.99 -99.30 76.95
C GLY A 305 -46.82 -99.41 75.98
N ALA A 306 -46.14 -100.57 75.96
CA ALA A 306 -45.06 -100.85 75.02
C ALA A 306 -45.55 -100.90 73.55
N ASN A 307 -46.75 -101.44 73.29
CA ASN A 307 -47.35 -101.47 71.96
C ASN A 307 -47.67 -100.05 71.48
N THR A 308 -48.26 -99.23 72.35
CA THR A 308 -48.53 -97.81 72.08
C THR A 308 -47.24 -97.03 71.77
N ASP A 309 -46.17 -97.27 72.52
CA ASP A 309 -44.87 -96.65 72.27
C ASP A 309 -44.26 -97.09 70.92
N ILE A 310 -44.40 -98.37 70.56
CA ILE A 310 -43.94 -98.90 69.26
C ILE A 310 -44.77 -98.33 68.11
N GLN A 311 -46.10 -98.21 68.26
CA GLN A 311 -46.96 -97.58 67.26
C GLN A 311 -46.64 -96.10 67.08
N ASN A 312 -46.48 -95.35 68.18
CA ASN A 312 -46.07 -93.95 68.13
C ASN A 312 -44.70 -93.78 67.46
N ALA A 313 -43.75 -94.69 67.73
CA ALA A 313 -42.45 -94.70 67.08
C ALA A 313 -42.57 -95.04 65.58
N ASN A 314 -43.41 -96.00 65.21
CA ASN A 314 -43.69 -96.33 63.81
C ASN A 314 -44.35 -95.14 63.08
N ASP A 315 -45.36 -94.51 63.66
CA ASP A 315 -46.04 -93.35 63.07
C ASP A 315 -45.09 -92.16 62.89
N GLN A 316 -44.16 -91.94 63.83
CA GLN A 316 -43.09 -90.95 63.67
C GLN A 316 -42.11 -91.31 62.54
N ILE A 317 -41.74 -92.58 62.41
CA ILE A 317 -40.85 -93.07 61.34
C ILE A 317 -41.54 -92.98 59.96
N GLN A 318 -42.84 -93.27 59.87
CA GLN A 318 -43.60 -93.16 58.62
C GLN A 318 -43.90 -91.70 58.22
N SER A 319 -44.08 -90.80 59.20
CA SER A 319 -44.35 -89.37 58.94
C SER A 319 -43.09 -88.55 58.66
N THR A 320 -41.91 -89.10 58.92
CA THR A 320 -40.63 -88.47 58.56
C THR A 320 -40.31 -88.75 57.09
N SER A 321 -40.46 -87.72 56.25
CA SER A 321 -40.29 -87.79 54.80
C SER A 321 -38.89 -87.37 54.32
N THR A 322 -38.47 -87.92 53.17
CA THR A 322 -37.26 -87.56 52.40
C THR A 322 -37.33 -86.19 51.72
N ASP A 323 -38.51 -85.54 51.70
CA ASP A 323 -38.77 -84.30 50.95
C ASP A 323 -37.82 -83.14 51.26
N THR A 324 -37.36 -83.00 52.52
CA THR A 324 -36.41 -81.92 52.88
C THR A 324 -35.00 -82.13 52.31
N LEU A 325 -34.62 -83.38 52.02
CA LEU A 325 -33.32 -83.70 51.42
C LEU A 325 -33.38 -83.55 49.90
N ASP A 326 -34.49 -83.95 49.28
CA ASP A 326 -34.73 -83.74 47.86
C ASP A 326 -34.77 -82.24 47.52
N GLN A 327 -35.46 -81.44 48.35
CA GLN A 327 -35.50 -79.98 48.20
C GLN A 327 -34.11 -79.34 48.33
N ALA A 328 -33.28 -79.79 49.28
CA ALA A 328 -31.92 -79.26 49.44
C ALA A 328 -31.02 -79.60 48.23
N SER A 329 -31.22 -80.75 47.60
CA SER A 329 -30.52 -81.12 46.37
C SER A 329 -30.96 -80.24 45.19
N GLU A 330 -32.27 -80.01 45.04
CA GLU A 330 -32.81 -79.11 44.00
C GLU A 330 -32.34 -77.66 44.19
N ASP A 331 -32.31 -77.18 45.44
CA ASP A 331 -31.82 -75.83 45.78
C ASP A 331 -30.33 -75.68 45.48
N LEU A 332 -29.51 -76.71 45.73
CA LEU A 332 -28.08 -76.73 45.39
C LEU A 332 -27.85 -76.72 43.87
N THR A 333 -28.59 -77.53 43.11
CA THR A 333 -28.51 -77.50 41.63
C THR A 333 -28.99 -76.17 41.06
N THR A 334 -30.01 -75.56 41.67
CA THR A 334 -30.47 -74.21 41.30
C THR A 334 -29.41 -73.16 41.60
N LEU A 335 -28.74 -73.24 42.76
CA LEU A 335 -27.65 -72.34 43.13
C LEU A 335 -26.44 -72.50 42.20
N GLN A 336 -26.08 -73.73 41.84
CA GLN A 336 -25.03 -74.04 40.87
C GLN A 336 -25.33 -73.39 39.51
N THR A 337 -26.54 -73.64 38.98
CA THR A 337 -26.99 -73.06 37.70
C THR A 337 -26.96 -71.53 37.76
N GLY A 338 -27.47 -70.95 38.85
CA GLY A 338 -27.44 -69.50 39.07
C GLY A 338 -26.02 -68.92 39.15
N ALA A 339 -25.09 -69.63 39.79
CA ALA A 339 -23.69 -69.22 39.85
C ALA A 339 -23.00 -69.27 38.47
N SER A 340 -23.27 -70.32 37.69
CA SER A 340 -22.78 -70.45 36.31
C SER A 340 -23.35 -69.34 35.40
N ASP A 341 -24.66 -69.06 35.49
CA ASP A 341 -25.31 -68.01 34.71
C ASP A 341 -24.73 -66.62 35.03
N VAL A 342 -24.43 -66.36 36.31
CA VAL A 342 -23.76 -65.11 36.72
C VAL A 342 -22.33 -65.06 36.18
N ALA A 343 -21.58 -66.17 36.20
CA ALA A 343 -20.22 -66.22 35.66
C ALA A 343 -20.19 -65.95 34.15
N ASP A 344 -21.11 -66.57 33.41
CA ASP A 344 -21.26 -66.37 31.97
C ASP A 344 -21.71 -64.95 31.63
N GLY A 345 -22.69 -64.42 32.36
CA GLY A 345 -23.16 -63.05 32.20
C GLY A 345 -22.07 -62.03 32.46
N ALA A 346 -21.28 -62.23 33.52
CA ALA A 346 -20.16 -61.36 33.86
C ALA A 346 -19.04 -61.44 32.79
N SER A 347 -18.76 -62.63 32.25
CA SER A 347 -17.80 -62.80 31.15
C SER A 347 -18.23 -62.12 29.85
N GLN A 348 -19.54 -62.15 29.55
CA GLN A 348 -20.11 -61.41 28.41
C GLN A 348 -19.98 -59.90 28.59
N VAL A 349 -20.25 -59.39 29.79
CA VAL A 349 -20.05 -57.96 30.13
C VAL A 349 -18.60 -57.57 29.98
N ALA A 350 -17.65 -58.37 30.48
CA ALA A 350 -16.22 -58.11 30.33
C ALA A 350 -15.81 -58.04 28.85
N THR A 351 -16.30 -58.95 28.01
CA THR A 351 -15.99 -58.96 26.58
C THR A 351 -16.57 -57.74 25.85
N ALA A 352 -17.82 -57.36 26.17
CA ALA A 352 -18.45 -56.18 25.62
C ALA A 352 -17.75 -54.89 26.07
N ALA A 353 -17.36 -54.81 27.34
CA ALA A 353 -16.60 -53.69 27.89
C ALA A 353 -15.23 -53.55 27.20
N ALA A 354 -14.49 -54.64 27.01
CA ALA A 354 -13.21 -54.63 26.29
C ALA A 354 -13.36 -54.19 24.81
N THR A 355 -14.46 -54.57 24.16
CA THR A 355 -14.75 -54.11 22.79
C THR A 355 -15.04 -52.61 22.76
N ALA A 356 -15.83 -52.12 23.73
CA ALA A 356 -16.12 -50.70 23.86
C ALA A 356 -14.87 -49.89 24.24
N GLU A 357 -13.99 -50.43 25.08
CA GLU A 357 -12.69 -49.85 25.45
C GLU A 357 -11.83 -49.63 24.21
N SER A 358 -11.67 -50.64 23.36
CA SER A 358 -10.97 -50.49 22.08
C SER A 358 -11.59 -49.42 21.19
N GLY A 359 -12.93 -49.35 21.14
CA GLY A 359 -13.63 -48.30 20.38
C GLY A 359 -13.46 -46.89 20.96
N ALA A 360 -13.31 -46.77 22.29
CA ALA A 360 -12.97 -45.51 22.95
C ALA A 360 -11.54 -45.08 22.64
N GLY A 361 -10.60 -46.03 22.56
CA GLY A 361 -9.24 -45.81 22.09
C GLY A 361 -9.19 -45.31 20.64
N ASP A 362 -9.90 -45.98 19.71
CA ASP A 362 -10.00 -45.55 18.31
C ASP A 362 -10.61 -44.13 18.18
N LEU A 363 -11.58 -43.81 19.04
CA LEU A 363 -12.18 -42.47 19.11
C LEU A 363 -11.17 -41.43 19.62
N ALA A 364 -10.38 -41.75 20.65
CA ALA A 364 -9.34 -40.87 21.17
C ALA A 364 -8.26 -40.58 20.11
N ASP A 365 -7.84 -41.60 19.35
CA ASP A 365 -6.91 -41.45 18.24
C ASP A 365 -7.50 -40.56 17.14
N GLY A 366 -8.74 -40.81 16.71
CA GLY A 366 -9.41 -39.97 15.70
C GLY A 366 -9.61 -38.51 16.14
N LEU A 367 -9.80 -38.26 17.44
CA LEU A 367 -9.87 -36.92 18.00
C LEU A 367 -8.50 -36.24 18.06
N THR A 368 -7.42 -37.01 18.21
CA THR A 368 -6.03 -36.52 18.08
C THR A 368 -5.78 -36.02 16.66
N ASP A 369 -6.14 -36.81 15.65
CA ASP A 369 -6.01 -36.43 14.24
C ASP A 369 -6.83 -35.16 13.92
N LEU A 370 -8.05 -35.06 14.45
CA LEU A 370 -8.90 -33.88 14.29
C LEU A 370 -8.29 -32.64 14.94
N HIS A 371 -7.75 -32.77 16.14
CA HIS A 371 -7.06 -31.69 16.85
C HIS A 371 -5.86 -31.17 16.04
N ASP A 372 -4.98 -32.07 15.60
CA ASP A 372 -3.78 -31.73 14.83
C ASP A 372 -4.12 -31.07 13.48
N GLY A 373 -5.15 -31.60 12.80
CA GLY A 373 -5.66 -31.05 11.55
C GLY A 373 -6.23 -29.64 11.72
N ALA A 374 -7.04 -29.41 12.76
CA ALA A 374 -7.63 -28.12 13.08
C ALA A 374 -6.55 -27.09 13.49
N SER A 375 -5.57 -27.49 14.30
CA SER A 375 -4.43 -26.66 14.69
C SER A 375 -3.57 -26.26 13.47
N THR A 376 -3.33 -27.19 12.56
CA THR A 376 -2.63 -26.92 11.29
C THR A 376 -3.40 -25.93 10.42
N LEU A 377 -4.73 -26.09 10.34
CA LEU A 377 -5.60 -25.17 9.58
C LEU A 377 -5.57 -23.76 10.19
N ALA A 378 -5.70 -23.64 11.51
CA ALA A 378 -5.63 -22.37 12.23
C ALA A 378 -4.30 -21.64 11.94
N SER A 379 -3.17 -22.34 12.06
CA SER A 379 -1.85 -21.78 11.78
C SER A 379 -1.70 -21.28 10.34
N LYS A 380 -2.20 -22.05 9.35
CA LYS A 380 -2.13 -21.65 7.94
C LYS A 380 -3.04 -20.47 7.61
N LEU A 381 -4.22 -20.40 8.21
CA LEU A 381 -5.14 -19.28 8.04
C LEU A 381 -4.57 -17.99 8.66
N ALA A 382 -3.97 -18.08 9.85
CA ALA A 382 -3.28 -16.96 10.48
C ALA A 382 -2.09 -16.46 9.63
N ALA A 383 -1.26 -17.36 9.10
CA ALA A 383 -0.16 -16.99 8.21
C ALA A 383 -0.65 -16.35 6.89
N ALA A 384 -1.80 -16.80 6.38
CA ALA A 384 -2.43 -16.19 5.22
C ALA A 384 -2.94 -14.78 5.53
N ALA A 385 -3.53 -14.55 6.71
CA ALA A 385 -3.97 -13.23 7.16
C ALA A 385 -2.79 -12.24 7.31
N GLU A 386 -1.65 -12.70 7.84
CA GLU A 386 -0.42 -11.88 7.90
C GLU A 386 0.17 -11.54 6.53
N SER A 387 -0.10 -12.37 5.52
CA SER A 387 0.38 -12.16 4.15
C SER A 387 -0.47 -11.15 3.37
N VAL A 388 -1.66 -10.79 3.88
CA VAL A 388 -2.50 -9.74 3.28
C VAL A 388 -1.87 -8.38 3.63
N PRO A 389 -1.50 -7.54 2.65
CA PRO A 389 -0.90 -6.23 2.89
C PRO A 389 -1.76 -5.36 3.82
N SER A 390 -1.14 -4.58 4.70
CA SER A 390 -1.85 -3.70 5.63
C SER A 390 -2.57 -2.58 4.89
N THR A 391 -3.89 -2.55 4.99
CA THR A 391 -4.80 -1.57 4.39
C THR A 391 -4.94 -0.35 5.30
N ASN A 392 -3.85 0.39 5.47
CA ASN A 392 -3.91 1.69 6.12
C ASN A 392 -4.29 2.72 5.04
N PRO A 393 -5.35 3.53 5.22
CA PRO A 393 -5.83 4.45 4.18
C PRO A 393 -4.77 5.39 3.59
N ALA A 394 -3.74 5.74 4.38
CA ALA A 394 -2.60 6.54 3.90
C ALA A 394 -1.65 5.74 2.99
N ASP A 395 -1.38 4.48 3.35
CA ASP A 395 -0.54 3.58 2.54
C ASP A 395 -1.29 3.13 1.28
N ASP A 396 -2.63 3.03 1.33
CA ASP A 396 -3.47 2.68 0.19
C ASP A 396 -3.46 3.78 -0.88
N ALA A 397 -3.45 5.06 -0.50
CA ALA A 397 -3.33 6.19 -1.44
C ALA A 397 -1.97 6.21 -2.16
N ASP A 398 -0.88 6.04 -1.40
CA ASP A 398 0.48 6.01 -1.95
C ASP A 398 0.70 4.78 -2.86
N ASN A 399 0.17 3.62 -2.47
CA ASN A 399 0.24 2.39 -3.29
C ASN A 399 -0.62 2.51 -4.55
N ALA A 400 -1.81 3.11 -4.46
CA ALA A 400 -2.69 3.34 -5.61
C ALA A 400 -2.05 4.26 -6.65
N GLU A 401 -1.38 5.32 -6.19
CA GLU A 401 -0.62 6.22 -7.04
C GLU A 401 0.55 5.48 -7.72
N ALA A 402 1.24 4.58 -7.00
CA ALA A 402 2.30 3.75 -7.56
C ALA A 402 1.81 2.74 -8.61
N TYR A 403 0.59 2.21 -8.50
CA TYR A 403 0.01 1.34 -9.52
C TYR A 403 -0.52 2.12 -10.74
N GLY A 404 -1.10 3.30 -10.51
CA GLY A 404 -1.65 4.17 -11.55
C GLY A 404 -0.59 4.92 -12.36
N SER A 405 0.54 5.25 -11.73
CA SER A 405 1.68 5.91 -12.36
C SER A 405 2.97 5.18 -11.96
N PRO A 406 3.27 4.01 -12.55
CA PRO A 406 4.39 3.14 -12.15
C PRO A 406 5.77 3.74 -12.37
N VAL A 407 5.84 4.91 -13.00
CA VAL A 407 7.09 5.65 -13.25
C VAL A 407 7.00 7.01 -12.57
N ALA A 408 7.64 7.11 -11.40
CA ALA A 408 7.87 8.40 -10.77
C ALA A 408 8.92 9.19 -11.56
N VAL A 409 8.52 10.34 -12.12
CA VAL A 409 9.43 11.26 -12.78
C VAL A 409 10.02 12.19 -11.72
N SER A 410 11.25 11.91 -11.29
CA SER A 410 12.00 12.83 -10.42
C SER A 410 12.64 13.92 -11.28
N GLU A 411 12.13 15.15 -11.18
CA GLU A 411 12.73 16.32 -11.82
C GLU A 411 13.71 17.00 -10.86
N GLN A 412 14.95 17.23 -11.32
CA GLN A 412 15.93 18.04 -10.62
C GLN A 412 16.40 19.19 -11.51
N ASN A 413 16.08 20.42 -11.10
CA ASN A 413 16.59 21.62 -11.74
C ASN A 413 17.77 22.18 -10.93
N LEU A 414 18.99 22.01 -11.46
CA LEU A 414 20.22 22.40 -10.77
C LEU A 414 20.39 23.92 -10.62
N ASN A 415 19.81 24.70 -11.54
CA ASN A 415 19.97 26.16 -11.59
C ASN A 415 18.65 26.81 -12.07
N PRO A 416 17.59 26.79 -11.24
CA PRO A 416 16.29 27.28 -11.66
C PRO A 416 16.32 28.79 -11.88
N ALA A 417 15.77 29.22 -13.02
CA ALA A 417 15.60 30.64 -13.30
C ALA A 417 14.37 31.23 -12.57
N GLU A 418 13.49 30.39 -12.00
CA GLU A 418 12.25 30.71 -11.25
C GLU A 418 11.16 31.46 -12.05
N THR A 419 11.54 32.34 -12.98
CA THR A 419 10.65 33.14 -13.82
C THR A 419 11.13 33.14 -15.27
N TYR A 420 10.18 33.28 -16.20
CA TYR A 420 10.47 33.30 -17.64
C TYR A 420 11.44 34.43 -18.02
N GLY A 421 11.19 35.65 -17.55
CA GLY A 421 12.01 36.81 -17.89
C GLY A 421 13.43 36.74 -17.34
N ARG A 422 13.62 36.13 -16.15
CA ARG A 422 14.97 35.88 -15.62
C ARG A 422 15.77 34.94 -16.52
N GLY A 423 15.13 33.90 -17.09
CA GLY A 423 15.75 33.03 -18.09
C GLY A 423 16.15 33.76 -19.38
N LEU A 424 15.42 34.80 -19.76
CA LEU A 424 15.69 35.62 -20.95
C LEU A 424 16.58 36.84 -20.71
N ALA A 425 16.84 37.21 -19.46
CA ALA A 425 17.66 38.37 -19.08
C ALA A 425 19.03 38.41 -19.78
N PRO A 426 19.81 37.31 -19.87
CA PRO A 426 21.09 37.30 -20.58
C PRO A 426 21.00 37.83 -22.02
N PHE A 427 19.94 37.48 -22.73
CA PHE A 427 19.74 37.86 -24.13
C PHE A 427 19.35 39.33 -24.28
N PHE A 428 18.36 39.80 -23.51
CA PHE A 428 17.91 41.20 -23.59
C PHE A 428 18.95 42.19 -23.09
N ILE A 429 19.71 41.83 -22.05
CA ILE A 429 20.85 42.64 -21.60
C ILE A 429 21.89 42.74 -22.73
N ALA A 430 22.27 41.63 -23.36
CA ALA A 430 23.24 41.63 -24.46
C ALA A 430 22.80 42.52 -25.63
N ILE A 431 21.53 42.43 -26.05
CA ILE A 431 21.00 43.26 -27.15
C ILE A 431 20.99 44.74 -26.75
N ALA A 432 20.52 45.06 -25.55
CA ALA A 432 20.42 46.43 -25.06
C ALA A 432 21.79 47.12 -25.06
N LEU A 433 22.84 46.42 -24.60
CA LEU A 433 24.21 46.91 -24.62
C LEU A 433 24.76 47.07 -26.05
N TRP A 434 24.40 46.19 -26.98
CA TRP A 434 24.79 46.34 -28.40
C TRP A 434 24.14 47.57 -29.05
N VAL A 435 22.84 47.74 -28.83
CA VAL A 435 22.07 48.87 -29.35
C VAL A 435 22.61 50.20 -28.81
N PHE A 436 23.06 50.25 -27.55
CA PHE A 436 23.78 51.40 -27.04
C PHE A 436 25.00 51.74 -27.88
N GLY A 437 25.87 50.76 -28.16
CA GLY A 437 27.09 50.98 -28.95
C GLY A 437 26.78 51.59 -30.32
N LEU A 438 25.75 51.07 -30.98
CA LEU A 438 25.26 51.58 -32.26
C LEU A 438 24.77 53.04 -32.13
N MET A 439 23.89 53.32 -31.18
CA MET A 439 23.28 54.64 -31.00
C MET A 439 24.28 55.70 -30.52
N ALA A 440 25.23 55.31 -29.67
CA ALA A 440 26.28 56.19 -29.18
C ALA A 440 27.10 56.79 -30.34
N TYR A 441 27.51 55.99 -31.33
CA TYR A 441 28.30 56.47 -32.48
C TYR A 441 27.49 56.97 -33.67
N LEU A 442 26.15 57.02 -33.56
CA LEU A 442 25.34 57.88 -34.40
C LEU A 442 25.40 59.35 -33.92
N VAL A 443 25.58 59.57 -32.62
CA VAL A 443 25.57 60.91 -32.00
C VAL A 443 26.99 61.45 -31.71
N LEU A 444 27.88 60.60 -31.20
CA LEU A 444 29.26 60.94 -30.87
C LEU A 444 30.15 60.96 -32.10
N SER A 445 31.15 61.85 -32.12
CA SER A 445 32.18 61.82 -33.15
C SER A 445 33.21 60.71 -32.89
N THR A 446 33.61 60.00 -33.95
CA THR A 446 34.59 58.90 -33.82
C THR A 446 36.02 59.40 -33.69
N VAL A 447 36.36 60.55 -34.27
CA VAL A 447 37.70 61.16 -34.17
C VAL A 447 37.58 62.68 -34.21
N ASN A 448 38.40 63.35 -33.40
CA ASN A 448 38.56 64.81 -33.46
C ASN A 448 39.43 65.20 -34.68
N GLN A 449 38.85 65.92 -35.64
CA GLN A 449 39.56 66.33 -36.87
C GLN A 449 40.84 67.13 -36.61
N ARG A 450 40.88 67.95 -35.54
CA ARG A 450 42.08 68.72 -35.16
C ARG A 450 43.21 67.83 -34.65
N ALA A 451 42.88 66.68 -34.06
CA ALA A 451 43.87 65.72 -33.57
C ALA A 451 44.51 64.91 -34.71
N LEU A 452 43.81 64.72 -35.84
CA LEU A 452 44.34 64.03 -37.03
C LEU A 452 45.45 64.84 -37.73
N ALA A 453 45.30 66.17 -37.76
CA ALA A 453 46.30 67.09 -38.29
C ALA A 453 47.45 67.39 -37.32
N GLY A 454 47.36 66.92 -36.07
CA GLY A 454 48.35 67.18 -35.01
C GLY A 454 49.48 66.14 -34.92
N PRO A 455 50.47 66.37 -34.03
CA PRO A 455 51.65 65.51 -33.87
C PRO A 455 51.40 64.20 -33.08
N LEU A 456 50.16 63.91 -32.68
CA LEU A 456 49.85 62.75 -31.84
C LEU A 456 50.03 61.43 -32.61
N ARG A 457 50.36 60.35 -31.89
CA ARG A 457 50.39 58.99 -32.45
C ARG A 457 48.96 58.50 -32.70
N SER A 458 48.78 57.56 -33.64
CA SER A 458 47.45 57.09 -34.08
C SER A 458 46.66 56.38 -32.97
N VAL A 459 47.34 55.65 -32.06
CA VAL A 459 46.71 54.93 -30.95
C VAL A 459 45.99 55.87 -29.96
N PRO A 460 46.65 56.91 -29.40
CA PRO A 460 45.95 57.89 -28.55
C PRO A 460 44.75 58.59 -29.18
N ILE A 461 44.76 58.78 -30.50
CA ILE A 461 43.65 59.42 -31.24
C ILE A 461 42.46 58.46 -31.33
N ALA A 462 42.71 57.19 -31.70
CA ALA A 462 41.66 56.17 -31.78
C ALA A 462 41.03 55.90 -30.41
N VAL A 463 41.85 55.65 -29.39
CA VAL A 463 41.37 55.44 -28.01
C VAL A 463 40.66 56.68 -27.47
N GLY A 464 41.16 57.89 -27.78
CA GLY A 464 40.52 59.15 -27.36
C GLY A 464 39.13 59.37 -27.96
N GLY A 465 38.86 58.84 -29.16
CA GLY A 465 37.54 58.84 -29.78
C GLY A 465 36.59 57.75 -29.28
N TRP A 466 37.15 56.64 -28.77
CA TRP A 466 36.35 55.57 -28.17
C TRP A 466 35.91 55.89 -26.73
N LEU A 467 36.79 56.48 -25.93
CA LEU A 467 36.59 56.73 -24.50
C LEU A 467 35.27 57.44 -24.10
N PRO A 468 34.73 58.44 -24.83
CA PRO A 468 33.44 59.03 -24.50
C PRO A 468 32.28 58.02 -24.57
N GLY A 469 32.26 57.19 -25.62
CA GLY A 469 31.25 56.14 -25.78
C GLY A 469 31.40 55.05 -24.72
N ALA A 470 32.64 54.65 -24.41
CA ALA A 470 32.95 53.72 -23.34
C ALA A 470 32.45 54.21 -21.98
N PHE A 471 32.75 55.47 -21.60
CA PHE A 471 32.33 56.04 -20.33
C PHE A 471 30.81 56.10 -20.18
N LEU A 472 30.11 56.63 -21.20
CA LEU A 472 28.64 56.67 -21.20
C LEU A 472 28.03 55.26 -21.21
N GLY A 473 28.69 54.31 -21.87
CA GLY A 473 28.27 52.92 -21.91
C GLY A 473 28.35 52.24 -20.55
N VAL A 474 29.42 52.46 -19.80
CA VAL A 474 29.54 51.94 -18.42
C VAL A 474 28.42 52.48 -17.53
N LEU A 475 28.13 53.79 -17.61
CA LEU A 475 27.00 54.37 -16.87
C LEU A 475 25.67 53.73 -17.27
N SER A 476 25.46 53.52 -18.57
CA SER A 476 24.25 52.90 -19.10
C SER A 476 24.09 51.44 -18.68
N ALA A 477 25.18 50.66 -18.70
CA ALA A 477 25.18 49.27 -18.25
C ALA A 477 24.85 49.16 -16.75
N ILE A 478 25.39 50.05 -15.92
CA ILE A 478 25.06 50.11 -14.48
C ILE A 478 23.58 50.48 -14.28
N VAL A 479 23.08 51.49 -14.99
CA VAL A 479 21.67 51.90 -14.92
C VAL A 479 20.75 50.76 -15.33
N LEU A 480 21.05 50.06 -16.43
CA LEU A 480 20.30 48.89 -16.87
C LEU A 480 20.31 47.80 -15.80
N TYR A 481 21.48 47.44 -15.29
CA TYR A 481 21.63 46.40 -14.27
C TYR A 481 20.81 46.73 -13.02
N LEU A 482 20.96 47.93 -12.46
CA LEU A 482 20.23 48.35 -11.27
C LEU A 482 18.71 48.37 -11.49
N ALA A 483 18.26 48.79 -12.68
CA ALA A 483 16.84 48.81 -12.99
C ALA A 483 16.26 47.40 -13.12
N VAL A 484 17.00 46.45 -13.69
CA VAL A 484 16.56 45.05 -13.82
C VAL A 484 16.64 44.34 -12.46
N GLU A 485 17.69 44.58 -11.67
CA GLU A 485 17.84 44.00 -10.33
C GLU A 485 16.79 44.55 -9.35
N LEU A 486 16.69 45.87 -9.18
CA LEU A 486 15.78 46.48 -8.21
C LEU A 486 14.33 46.54 -8.70
N GLY A 487 14.12 46.67 -10.00
CA GLY A 487 12.79 46.82 -10.59
C GLY A 487 12.10 45.49 -10.91
N LEU A 488 12.86 44.48 -11.33
CA LEU A 488 12.32 43.18 -11.73
C LEU A 488 12.71 42.04 -10.77
N GLY A 489 13.70 42.24 -9.88
CA GLY A 489 14.13 41.20 -8.93
C GLY A 489 15.06 40.18 -9.57
N LEU A 490 16.02 40.63 -10.40
CA LEU A 490 16.96 39.74 -11.11
C LEU A 490 17.74 38.80 -10.19
N ASN A 491 18.10 39.24 -8.98
CA ASN A 491 18.80 38.48 -7.93
C ASN A 491 19.88 37.52 -8.47
N PRO A 492 20.88 38.01 -9.24
CA PRO A 492 21.88 37.15 -9.86
C PRO A 492 22.66 36.36 -8.82
N LYS A 493 23.05 35.11 -9.16
CA LYS A 493 23.89 34.27 -8.31
C LYS A 493 25.18 35.00 -7.90
N ASP A 494 25.85 35.60 -8.89
CA ASP A 494 27.08 36.37 -8.71
C ASP A 494 26.89 37.79 -9.25
N ALA A 495 26.41 38.70 -8.40
CA ALA A 495 26.12 40.10 -8.76
C ALA A 495 27.34 40.84 -9.32
N LEU A 496 28.50 40.69 -8.66
CA LEU A 496 29.73 41.35 -9.08
C LEU A 496 30.21 40.87 -10.46
N ASP A 497 30.11 39.57 -10.73
CA ASP A 497 30.50 38.98 -12.01
C ASP A 497 29.54 39.42 -13.12
N THR A 498 28.24 39.49 -12.82
CA THR A 498 27.22 39.97 -13.77
C THR A 498 27.45 41.42 -14.18
N VAL A 499 27.72 42.32 -13.22
CA VAL A 499 28.04 43.73 -13.51
C VAL A 499 29.38 43.86 -14.21
N GLY A 500 30.42 43.16 -13.74
CA GLY A 500 31.76 43.18 -14.33
C GLY A 500 31.76 42.70 -15.78
N LEU A 501 31.04 41.61 -16.06
CA LEU A 501 30.83 41.10 -17.41
C LEU A 501 30.06 42.10 -18.27
N SER A 502 28.96 42.67 -17.76
CA SER A 502 28.18 43.68 -18.49
C SER A 502 29.02 44.92 -18.86
N ILE A 503 29.93 45.33 -17.97
CA ILE A 503 30.90 46.39 -18.23
C ILE A 503 31.88 45.99 -19.35
N LEU A 504 32.44 44.78 -19.31
CA LEU A 504 33.32 44.33 -20.39
C LEU A 504 32.58 44.27 -21.73
N VAL A 505 31.36 43.75 -21.73
CA VAL A 505 30.49 43.65 -22.91
C VAL A 505 30.26 45.03 -23.54
N ILE A 506 29.87 46.03 -22.74
CA ILE A 506 29.60 47.37 -23.29
C ILE A 506 30.87 48.04 -23.81
N LEU A 507 32.03 47.80 -23.18
CA LEU A 507 33.32 48.28 -23.67
C LEU A 507 33.66 47.63 -25.02
N THR A 508 33.48 46.32 -25.15
CA THR A 508 33.70 45.59 -26.41
C THR A 508 32.77 46.05 -27.52
N PHE A 509 31.46 46.13 -27.26
CA PHE A 509 30.47 46.53 -28.26
C PHE A 509 30.62 47.98 -28.71
N THR A 510 30.94 48.90 -27.79
CA THR A 510 31.26 50.29 -28.16
C THR A 510 32.55 50.39 -28.97
N ALA A 511 33.57 49.56 -28.69
CA ALA A 511 34.81 49.54 -29.48
C ALA A 511 34.57 49.00 -30.90
N MET A 512 33.74 47.97 -31.04
CA MET A 512 33.31 47.48 -32.36
C MET A 512 32.50 48.53 -33.11
N ALA A 513 31.53 49.17 -32.46
CA ALA A 513 30.74 50.22 -33.08
C ALA A 513 31.59 51.41 -33.52
N HIS A 514 32.56 51.81 -32.68
CA HIS A 514 33.56 52.83 -33.00
C HIS A 514 34.38 52.44 -34.24
N LEU A 515 34.91 51.22 -34.29
CA LEU A 515 35.67 50.71 -35.43
C LEU A 515 34.87 50.77 -36.72
N PHE A 516 33.65 50.23 -36.74
CA PHE A 516 32.85 50.16 -37.97
C PHE A 516 32.48 51.56 -38.48
N LYS A 517 32.07 52.46 -37.58
CA LYS A 517 31.78 53.85 -37.93
C LYS A 517 33.04 54.59 -38.41
N LEU A 518 34.18 54.33 -37.78
CA LEU A 518 35.46 54.91 -38.14
C LEU A 518 36.00 54.37 -39.47
N ALA A 519 35.79 53.09 -39.79
CA ALA A 519 36.27 52.49 -41.03
C ALA A 519 35.38 52.89 -42.22
N PHE A 520 34.07 52.74 -42.08
CA PHE A 520 33.11 52.76 -43.20
C PHE A 520 32.12 53.94 -43.16
N GLY A 521 32.22 54.85 -42.19
CA GLY A 521 31.31 56.00 -42.08
C GLY A 521 29.85 55.56 -41.88
N THR A 522 28.90 56.16 -42.60
CA THR A 522 27.47 55.83 -42.47
C THR A 522 27.14 54.40 -42.89
N ALA A 523 27.85 53.85 -43.89
CA ALA A 523 27.72 52.44 -44.25
C ALA A 523 28.12 51.50 -43.09
N GLY A 524 29.09 51.91 -42.26
CA GLY A 524 29.48 51.16 -41.06
C GLY A 524 28.36 51.03 -40.03
N SER A 525 27.53 52.06 -39.88
CA SER A 525 26.34 52.00 -39.02
C SER A 525 25.32 50.97 -39.53
N LEU A 526 25.11 50.89 -40.85
CA LEU A 526 24.23 49.88 -41.45
C LEU A 526 24.77 48.46 -41.25
N LEU A 527 26.08 48.26 -41.41
CA LEU A 527 26.72 46.97 -41.16
C LEU A 527 26.56 46.50 -39.70
N LEU A 528 26.57 47.40 -38.73
CA LEU A 528 26.31 47.06 -37.33
C LEU A 528 24.86 46.63 -37.08
N VAL A 529 23.89 47.18 -37.82
CA VAL A 529 22.49 46.71 -37.78
C VAL A 529 22.40 45.31 -38.37
N VAL A 530 23.02 45.06 -39.53
CA VAL A 530 23.06 43.72 -40.14
C VAL A 530 23.72 42.71 -39.19
N LEU A 531 24.83 43.10 -38.57
CA LEU A 531 25.51 42.26 -37.59
C LEU A 531 24.65 42.00 -36.35
N LEU A 532 23.89 43.00 -35.87
CA LEU A 532 22.91 42.81 -34.80
C LEU A 532 21.85 41.77 -35.20
N MET A 533 21.31 41.85 -36.41
CA MET A 533 20.30 40.90 -36.89
C MET A 533 20.85 39.47 -36.93
N LEU A 534 22.07 39.28 -37.42
CA LEU A 534 22.73 37.97 -37.41
C LEU A 534 22.99 37.45 -35.99
N GLN A 535 23.38 38.32 -35.07
CA GLN A 535 23.58 37.96 -33.67
C GLN A 535 22.28 37.56 -32.98
N LEU A 536 21.18 38.24 -33.27
CA LEU A 536 19.88 37.94 -32.66
C LEU A 536 19.45 36.49 -32.95
N THR A 537 19.69 36.02 -34.16
CA THR A 537 19.33 34.67 -34.61
C THR A 537 20.36 33.60 -34.23
N SER A 538 21.62 33.98 -34.02
CA SER A 538 22.71 33.04 -33.75
C SER A 538 23.13 32.97 -32.28
N ALA A 539 22.73 33.89 -31.39
CA ALA A 539 23.29 33.96 -30.04
C ALA A 539 22.75 32.91 -29.04
N GLY A 540 21.78 32.06 -29.41
CA GLY A 540 21.24 31.03 -28.51
C GLY A 540 20.45 31.58 -27.31
N GLY A 541 19.87 32.77 -27.46
CA GLY A 541 19.19 33.49 -26.38
C GLY A 541 17.79 32.97 -26.05
N LEU A 542 16.94 32.83 -27.07
CA LEU A 542 15.55 32.38 -26.92
C LEU A 542 15.41 30.86 -27.03
N TYR A 543 16.16 30.26 -27.95
CA TYR A 543 16.15 28.83 -28.23
C TYR A 543 17.59 28.32 -28.27
N PRO A 544 17.84 27.04 -27.94
CA PRO A 544 19.14 26.42 -28.14
C PRO A 544 19.59 26.56 -29.59
N VAL A 545 20.87 26.90 -29.82
CA VAL A 545 21.38 27.19 -31.16
C VAL A 545 21.26 25.99 -32.11
N GLU A 546 21.29 24.78 -31.56
CA GLU A 546 21.15 23.50 -32.25
C GLU A 546 19.81 23.37 -32.99
N THR A 547 18.78 24.08 -32.53
CA THR A 547 17.45 24.10 -33.17
C THR A 547 17.37 25.05 -34.38
N THR A 548 18.38 25.90 -34.58
CA THR A 548 18.40 26.88 -35.68
C THR A 548 18.93 26.26 -36.99
N PRO A 549 18.62 26.83 -38.17
CA PRO A 549 19.23 26.37 -39.42
C PRO A 549 20.76 26.36 -39.39
N ARG A 550 21.40 25.40 -40.10
CA ARG A 550 22.87 25.21 -40.11
C ARG A 550 23.69 26.48 -40.38
N PHE A 551 23.16 27.41 -41.16
CA PHE A 551 23.80 28.70 -41.40
C PHE A 551 24.05 29.49 -40.10
N PHE A 552 23.05 29.56 -39.22
CA PHE A 552 23.14 30.30 -37.95
C PHE A 552 23.98 29.55 -36.91
N GLN A 553 23.96 28.22 -36.93
CA GLN A 553 24.85 27.38 -36.12
C GLN A 553 26.33 27.61 -36.47
N ALA A 554 26.65 27.73 -37.76
CA ALA A 554 28.01 28.01 -38.22
C ALA A 554 28.50 29.42 -37.82
N LEU A 555 27.57 30.39 -37.74
CA LEU A 555 27.88 31.75 -37.31
C LEU A 555 28.01 31.91 -35.80
N HIS A 556 27.27 31.12 -35.01
CA HIS A 556 27.25 31.18 -33.56
C HIS A 556 28.63 31.29 -32.89
N PRO A 557 29.64 30.43 -33.19
CA PRO A 557 30.94 30.52 -32.52
C PRO A 557 31.77 31.73 -32.94
N LEU A 558 31.43 32.40 -34.05
CA LEU A 558 32.15 33.58 -34.53
C LEU A 558 31.65 34.86 -33.86
N LEU A 559 30.40 34.90 -33.41
CA LEU A 559 29.76 36.13 -32.97
C LEU A 559 30.00 36.39 -31.47
N PRO A 560 30.41 37.60 -31.06
CA PRO A 560 30.69 37.89 -29.66
C PRO A 560 29.46 37.78 -28.77
N MET A 561 28.27 38.11 -29.27
CA MET A 561 27.02 38.06 -28.49
C MET A 561 26.68 36.65 -27.99
N SER A 562 27.03 35.59 -28.72
CA SER A 562 26.83 34.20 -28.28
C SER A 562 27.48 33.94 -26.92
N TYR A 563 28.75 34.33 -26.79
CA TYR A 563 29.50 34.16 -25.54
C TYR A 563 28.99 35.07 -24.41
N VAL A 564 28.44 36.24 -24.76
CA VAL A 564 27.81 37.13 -23.77
C VAL A 564 26.59 36.48 -23.14
N VAL A 565 25.71 35.91 -23.98
CA VAL A 565 24.48 35.26 -23.52
C VAL A 565 24.82 34.07 -22.62
N ASP A 566 25.75 33.22 -23.03
CA ASP A 566 26.15 32.05 -22.23
C ASP A 566 26.78 32.44 -20.88
N ALA A 567 27.68 33.42 -20.87
CA ALA A 567 28.33 33.86 -19.64
C ALA A 567 27.37 34.58 -18.70
N LEU A 568 26.48 35.44 -19.22
CA LEU A 568 25.44 36.07 -18.40
C LEU A 568 24.44 35.05 -17.84
N ARG A 569 24.14 33.97 -18.59
CA ARG A 569 23.29 32.88 -18.09
C ARG A 569 23.93 32.23 -16.85
N VAL A 570 25.24 31.99 -16.89
CA VAL A 570 25.99 31.42 -15.76
C VAL A 570 26.07 32.38 -14.58
N THR A 571 26.36 33.67 -14.78
CA THR A 571 26.47 34.62 -13.65
C THR A 571 25.12 34.95 -13.01
N ILE A 572 24.03 34.90 -13.78
CA ILE A 572 22.67 35.19 -13.29
C ILE A 572 22.04 33.96 -12.63
N SER A 573 22.05 32.80 -13.30
CA SER A 573 21.30 31.62 -12.84
C SER A 573 22.20 30.52 -12.25
N GLY A 574 23.50 30.54 -12.55
CA GLY A 574 24.45 29.49 -12.20
C GLY A 574 24.82 28.59 -13.38
N GLY A 575 25.88 27.80 -13.24
CA GLY A 575 26.39 26.92 -14.29
C GLY A 575 27.92 26.82 -14.28
N GLU A 576 28.48 26.37 -15.39
CA GLU A 576 29.92 26.11 -15.50
C GLU A 576 30.73 27.41 -15.70
N THR A 577 31.60 27.72 -14.74
CA THR A 577 32.45 28.93 -14.77
C THR A 577 33.40 28.99 -15.97
N SER A 578 33.70 27.85 -16.61
CA SER A 578 34.53 27.81 -17.82
C SER A 578 33.93 28.64 -18.96
N HIS A 579 32.59 28.72 -19.05
CA HIS A 579 31.89 29.54 -20.04
C HIS A 579 32.12 31.03 -19.81
N VAL A 580 32.13 31.47 -18.54
CA VAL A 580 32.43 32.86 -18.16
C VAL A 580 33.87 33.21 -18.55
N ILE A 581 34.84 32.36 -18.19
CA ILE A 581 36.26 32.58 -18.52
C ILE A 581 36.47 32.66 -20.04
N LYS A 582 35.86 31.74 -20.79
CA LYS A 582 35.91 31.72 -22.26
C LYS A 582 35.35 33.01 -22.84
N ALA A 583 34.20 33.48 -22.35
CA ALA A 583 33.60 34.74 -22.79
C ALA A 583 34.49 35.94 -22.47
N LEU A 584 35.07 36.01 -21.26
CA LEU A 584 36.00 37.10 -20.90
C LEU A 584 37.20 37.18 -21.86
N VAL A 585 37.80 36.03 -22.18
CA VAL A 585 38.95 35.96 -23.12
C VAL A 585 38.53 36.41 -24.51
N ILE A 586 37.41 35.90 -25.04
CA ILE A 586 36.95 36.22 -26.39
C ILE A 586 36.55 37.69 -26.50
N LEU A 587 35.83 38.23 -25.51
CA LEU A 587 35.46 39.64 -25.48
C LEU A 587 36.68 40.55 -25.36
N ALA A 588 37.69 40.16 -24.60
CA ALA A 588 38.96 40.89 -24.54
C ALA A 588 39.68 40.89 -25.89
N VAL A 589 39.71 39.76 -26.60
CA VAL A 589 40.27 39.67 -27.96
C VAL A 589 39.51 40.59 -28.92
N TYR A 590 38.18 40.60 -28.88
CA TYR A 590 37.35 41.50 -29.68
C TYR A 590 37.61 42.98 -29.36
N LEU A 591 37.71 43.33 -28.08
CA LEU A 591 37.98 44.70 -27.63
C LEU A 591 39.35 45.18 -28.10
N VAL A 592 40.41 44.42 -27.81
CA VAL A 592 41.78 44.76 -28.20
C VAL A 592 41.91 44.79 -29.72
N GLY A 593 41.33 43.81 -30.42
CA GLY A 593 41.31 43.75 -31.88
C GLY A 593 40.61 44.96 -32.50
N ALA A 594 39.44 45.35 -31.98
CA ALA A 594 38.69 46.50 -32.47
C ALA A 594 39.45 47.82 -32.28
N LEU A 595 40.11 48.01 -31.13
CA LEU A 595 40.93 49.20 -30.87
C LEU A 595 42.22 49.23 -31.69
N ALA A 596 42.85 48.08 -31.91
CA ALA A 596 44.04 47.94 -32.77
C ALA A 596 43.70 48.29 -34.23
N LEU A 597 42.62 47.71 -34.77
CA LEU A 597 42.12 48.02 -36.11
C LEU A 597 41.70 49.48 -36.23
N SER A 598 41.04 50.04 -35.21
CA SER A 598 40.68 51.46 -35.19
C SER A 598 41.91 52.35 -35.27
N SER A 599 42.97 51.99 -34.54
CA SER A 599 44.26 52.69 -34.58
C SER A 599 44.94 52.61 -35.95
N LEU A 600 44.82 51.46 -36.64
CA LEU A 600 45.30 51.28 -38.01
C LEU A 600 44.50 52.11 -39.02
N VAL A 601 43.18 52.16 -38.89
CA VAL A 601 42.32 53.01 -39.73
C VAL A 601 42.67 54.49 -39.52
N VAL A 602 42.90 54.94 -38.29
CA VAL A 602 43.40 56.30 -38.02
C VAL A 602 44.76 56.52 -38.70
N ALA A 603 45.69 55.56 -38.62
CA ALA A 603 46.99 55.68 -39.27
C ALA A 603 46.87 55.79 -40.80
N ALA A 604 45.95 55.05 -41.41
CA ALA A 604 45.66 55.13 -42.84
C ALA A 604 45.04 56.49 -43.22
N ARG A 605 44.08 56.99 -42.45
CA ARG A 605 43.44 58.31 -42.66
C ARG A 605 44.39 59.50 -42.49
N ARG A 606 45.55 59.30 -41.85
CA ARG A 606 46.61 60.32 -41.73
C ARG A 606 47.54 60.38 -42.94
N ARG A 607 47.48 59.42 -43.87
CA ARG A 607 48.22 59.49 -45.14
C ARG A 607 47.36 60.26 -46.13
N TRP A 608 47.58 61.57 -46.21
CA TRP A 608 46.85 62.46 -47.12
C TRP A 608 47.17 62.05 -48.56
N LYS A 609 46.14 61.75 -49.36
CA LYS A 609 46.31 61.53 -50.79
C LYS A 609 46.38 62.89 -51.50
N PRO A 610 47.12 63.04 -52.61
CA PRO A 610 47.21 64.29 -53.35
C PRO A 610 45.85 64.89 -53.71
N ASP A 611 44.85 64.05 -53.99
CA ASP A 611 43.49 64.47 -54.35
C ASP A 611 42.70 65.10 -53.19
N SER A 612 43.10 64.89 -51.93
CA SER A 612 42.45 65.50 -50.75
C SER A 612 42.95 66.90 -50.39
N LEU A 613 43.88 67.46 -51.18
CA LEU A 613 44.43 68.81 -50.98
C LEU A 613 43.66 69.90 -51.75
N ASN A 614 42.74 69.51 -52.64
CA ASN A 614 41.98 70.44 -53.48
C ASN A 614 40.47 70.36 -53.19
N GLU A 615 40.03 70.86 -52.04
CA GLU A 615 38.69 71.44 -51.93
C GLU A 615 38.71 72.55 -50.86
N PRO A 616 38.23 73.77 -51.16
CA PRO A 616 38.88 74.99 -50.70
C PRO A 616 38.23 75.61 -49.46
N LEU A 617 39.03 76.44 -48.79
CA LEU A 617 38.60 77.53 -47.92
C LEU A 617 37.48 78.34 -48.59
N GLN A 618 36.24 78.16 -48.14
CA GLN A 618 35.21 79.22 -48.22
C GLN A 618 34.68 79.44 -46.80
N VAL A 619 34.79 80.71 -46.39
CA VAL A 619 34.48 81.30 -45.09
C VAL A 619 32.98 81.27 -44.82
#